data_AF-A0A8S2XEA3-F1
#
_entry.id   AF-A0A8S2XEA3-F1
#
_cell.length_a   1.000
_cell.length_b   1.000
_cell.length_c   1.000
_cell.angle_alpha   90.00
_cell.angle_beta   90.00
_cell.angle_gamma   90.00
#
_symmetry.space_group_name_H-M   'P 1'
#
loop_
_entity.id
_entity.type
_entity.pdbx_description
1 polymer ?
#
loop_
_entity_poly.entity_id
_entity_poly.type
_entity_poly.pdbx_seq_one_letter_code
_entity_poly.pdbx_strand_id
1 'polypeptide(L)' 'PDISAPIQIKIGVQRTLNDVRQFLSTVLKRNFEFIEPPATKIKVEDEIKTLIELKLTNAMVVVRNI' A
#
# COMPACT_ATOMS: atom_id res chain seq x y z
N PRO A 1 17.75 -2.59 -15.46
CA PRO A 1 16.94 -3.78 -15.09
C PRO A 1 16.55 -3.68 -13.60
N ASP A 2 15.46 -2.98 -13.31
CA ASP A 2 14.94 -2.83 -11.95
C ASP A 2 13.98 -3.99 -11.66
N ILE A 3 14.54 -5.10 -11.17
CA ILE A 3 13.74 -6.21 -10.66
C ILE A 3 13.32 -5.81 -9.24
N SER A 4 12.19 -5.12 -9.14
CA SER A 4 11.55 -4.85 -7.85
C SER A 4 11.05 -6.18 -7.27
N ALA A 5 11.75 -6.71 -6.26
CA ALA A 5 11.30 -7.92 -5.59
C ALA A 5 9.98 -7.63 -4.83
N PRO A 6 8.93 -8.45 -5.02
CA PRO A 6 7.67 -8.27 -4.30
C PRO A 6 7.88 -8.55 -2.82
N ILE A 7 7.45 -7.62 -1.96
CA ILE A 7 7.45 -7.80 -0.50
C ILE A 7 6.06 -8.27 -0.09
N GLN A 8 5.99 -9.39 0.64
CA GLN A 8 4.75 -9.85 1.27
C GLN A 8 4.66 -9.31 2.69
N ILE A 9 3.57 -8.61 3.00
CA ILE A 9 3.30 -8.07 4.34
C ILE A 9 2.01 -8.69 4.85
N LYS A 10 2.06 -9.32 6.03
CA LYS A 10 0.87 -9.86 6.70
C LYS A 10 0.28 -8.80 7.60
N ILE A 11 -0.79 -8.16 7.14
CA ILE A 11 -1.52 -7.14 7.89
C ILE A 11 -2.94 -7.64 8.17
N GLY A 12 -3.45 -7.36 9.37
CA GLY A 12 -4.83 -7.68 9.72
C GLY A 12 -5.80 -6.88 8.86
N VAL A 13 -6.82 -7.54 8.31
CA VAL A 13 -7.75 -6.97 7.31
C VAL A 13 -8.63 -5.83 7.85
N GLN A 14 -8.71 -5.68 9.17
CA GLN A 14 -9.40 -4.57 9.86
C GLN A 14 -8.53 -3.31 9.99
N ARG A 15 -7.24 -3.40 9.65
CA ARG A 15 -6.34 -2.24 9.62
C ARG A 15 -6.62 -1.36 8.43
N THR A 16 -6.20 -0.12 8.53
CA THR A 16 -6.35 0.89 7.46
C THR A 16 -5.14 0.87 6.53
N LEU A 17 -5.30 1.41 5.34
CA LEU A 17 -4.16 1.58 4.43
C LEU A 17 -3.15 2.62 4.97
N ASN A 18 -3.59 3.57 5.78
CA ASN A 18 -2.71 4.48 6.53
C ASN A 18 -1.80 3.74 7.52
N ASP A 19 -2.28 2.68 8.18
CA ASP A 19 -1.41 1.84 9.03
C ASP A 19 -0.27 1.20 8.22
N VAL A 20 -0.58 0.75 7.00
CA VAL A 20 0.40 0.21 6.05
C VAL A 20 1.39 1.29 5.62
N ARG A 21 0.91 2.51 5.38
CA ARG A 21 1.76 3.67 5.08
C ARG A 21 2.73 3.95 6.21
N GLN A 22 2.27 4.04 7.44
CA GLN A 22 3.14 4.32 8.59
C GLN A 22 4.21 3.25 8.77
N PHE A 23 3.82 1.97 8.61
CA PHE A 23 4.77 0.86 8.62
C PHE A 23 5.85 1.02 7.53
N LEU A 24 5.43 1.25 6.28
CA LEU A 24 6.35 1.40 5.16
C LEU A 24 7.21 2.67 5.24
N SER A 25 6.68 3.78 5.76
CA SER A 25 7.47 5.00 6.01
C SER A 25 8.61 4.75 6.98
N THR A 26 8.40 3.90 7.99
CA THR A 26 9.44 3.50 8.94
C THR A 26 10.55 2.69 8.28
N VAL A 27 10.19 1.84 7.30
CA VAL A 27 11.12 0.95 6.59
C VAL A 27 11.85 1.66 5.44
N LEU A 28 11.10 2.35 4.58
CA LEU A 28 11.59 2.96 3.34
C LEU A 28 12.25 4.32 3.58
N LYS A 29 11.88 5.04 4.65
CA LYS A 29 12.38 6.40 4.98
C LYS A 29 12.34 7.38 3.80
N ARG A 30 11.37 7.22 2.90
CA ARG A 30 11.18 8.00 1.67
C ARG A 30 9.70 8.27 1.46
N ASN A 31 9.40 9.29 0.67
CA ASN A 31 8.04 9.56 0.23
C ASN A 31 7.66 8.58 -0.89
N PHE A 32 6.42 8.08 -0.83
CA PHE A 32 5.89 7.15 -1.81
C PHE A 32 4.38 7.29 -1.97
N GLU A 33 3.87 6.78 -3.08
CA GLU A 33 2.44 6.64 -3.34
C GLU A 33 2.06 5.18 -3.56
N PHE A 34 0.83 4.83 -3.16
CA PHE A 34 0.26 3.52 -3.42
C PHE A 34 -0.47 3.52 -4.76
N ILE A 35 -0.22 2.47 -5.54
CA ILE A 35 -0.85 2.24 -6.84
C ILE A 35 -1.47 0.84 -6.80
N GLU A 36 -2.76 0.77 -7.08
CA GLU A 36 -3.44 -0.50 -7.31
C GLU A 36 -3.43 -0.81 -8.82
N PRO A 37 -2.81 -1.92 -9.26
CA PRO A 37 -2.91 -2.37 -10.65
C PRO A 37 -4.38 -2.61 -11.03
N PRO A 38 -4.84 -2.16 -12.21
CA PRO A 38 -4.02 -1.92 -13.40
C PRO A 38 -3.42 -0.50 -13.56
N ALA A 39 -3.76 0.49 -12.72
CA ALA A 39 -3.12 1.83 -12.69
C ALA A 39 -3.86 2.83 -11.77
N THR A 40 -4.77 2.39 -10.91
CA THR A 40 -5.56 3.31 -10.11
C THR A 40 -4.70 3.78 -8.94
N LYS A 41 -4.28 5.05 -8.98
CA LYS A 41 -3.68 5.71 -7.82
C LYS A 41 -4.68 5.62 -6.67
N ILE A 42 -4.27 5.02 -5.55
CA ILE A 42 -5.10 5.01 -4.35
C ILE A 42 -5.09 6.45 -3.82
N LYS A 43 -6.27 7.04 -3.68
CA LYS A 43 -6.37 8.43 -3.24
C LYS A 43 -6.11 8.50 -1.73
N VAL A 44 -5.70 9.69 -1.25
CA VAL A 44 -5.47 9.92 0.18
C VAL A 44 -6.76 9.70 0.99
N GLU A 45 -7.93 10.01 0.42
CA GLU A 45 -9.24 9.77 1.02
C GLU A 45 -9.57 8.27 1.23
N ASP A 46 -8.88 7.39 0.50
CA ASP A 46 -9.03 5.95 0.66
C ASP A 46 -8.11 5.40 1.77
N GLU A 47 -7.10 6.16 2.22
CA GLU A 47 -6.15 5.68 3.23
C GLU A 47 -6.76 5.48 4.63
N ILE A 48 -7.86 6.17 4.91
CA ILE A 48 -8.63 6.01 6.15
C ILE A 48 -9.53 4.76 6.15
N LYS A 49 -9.79 4.18 4.98
CA LYS A 49 -10.63 2.99 4.85
C LYS A 49 -9.84 1.74 5.23
N THR A 50 -10.54 0.74 5.75
CA THR A 50 -9.96 -0.56 6.05
C THR A 50 -9.58 -1.30 4.78
N LEU A 51 -8.62 -2.23 4.89
CA LEU A 51 -8.22 -3.07 3.76
C LEU A 51 -9.37 -3.92 3.22
N ILE A 52 -10.37 -4.26 4.05
CA ILE A 52 -11.61 -4.92 3.60
C ILE A 52 -12.47 -4.01 2.74
N GLU A 53 -12.67 -2.75 3.15
CA GLU A 53 -13.49 -1.79 2.39
C GLU A 53 -12.87 -1.48 1.03
N LEU A 54 -11.54 -1.46 0.98
CA LEU A 54 -10.76 -1.30 -0.25
C LEU A 54 -10.62 -2.60 -1.05
N LYS A 55 -11.17 -3.73 -0.58
CA LYS A 55 -11.03 -5.06 -1.21
C LYS A 55 -9.56 -5.50 -1.40
N LEU A 56 -8.66 -5.03 -0.54
CA LEU A 56 -7.21 -5.32 -0.58
C LEU A 56 -6.82 -6.61 0.17
N THR A 57 -7.76 -7.52 0.42
CA THR A 57 -7.60 -8.67 1.33
C THR A 57 -6.61 -9.73 0.85
N ASN A 58 -6.18 -9.67 -0.41
CA ASN A 58 -5.08 -10.43 -1.03
C ASN A 58 -4.56 -9.67 -2.28
N ALA A 59 -4.67 -8.34 -2.26
CA ALA A 59 -4.33 -7.52 -3.42
C ALA A 59 -2.84 -7.22 -3.47
N MET A 60 -2.32 -7.06 -4.69
CA MET A 60 -0.97 -6.53 -4.90
C MET A 60 -1.07 -5.00 -4.96
N VAL A 61 -0.42 -4.32 -4.03
CA VAL A 61 -0.27 -2.87 -4.06
C VAL A 61 1.16 -2.53 -4.44
N VAL A 62 1.32 -1.69 -5.45
CA VAL A 62 2.62 -1.18 -5.89
C VAL A 62 2.93 0.09 -5.11
N VAL A 63 4.15 0.18 -4.59
CA VAL A 63 4.68 1.37 -3.92
C VAL A 63 5.62 2.07 -4.88
N ARG A 64 5.29 3.31 -5.26
CA ARG A 64 6.12 4.12 -6.16
C ARG A 64 6.78 5.25 -5.39
N ASN A 65 8.10 5.38 -5.49
CA ASN A 65 8.85 6.50 -4.93
C ASN A 65 8.52 7.80 -5.68
N ILE A 66 8.39 8.89 -4.92
CA ILE A 66 8.17 10.26 -5.40
C ILE A 66 9.25 11.20 -4.86
#